data_AF-A0A4Y8SDE4-F1
#
_entry.id   AF-A0A4Y8SDE4-F1
#
_cell.length_a   1.000
_cell.length_b   1.000
_cell.length_c   1.000
_cell.angle_alpha   90.00
_cell.angle_beta   90.00
_cell.angle_gamma   90.00
#
_symmetry.space_group_name_H-M   'P 1'
#
loop_
_entity.id
_entity.type
_entity.pdbx_description
1 polymer ?
#
loop_
_entity_poly.entity_id
_entity_poly.type
_entity_poly.pdbx_seq_one_letter_code
_entity_poly.pdbx_strand_id
1 'polypeptide(L)'
;MSRAALAGALLLALSACADAELLTEATLDGQPVTLAERAGQCVLSRGEQSLALDMQWPCSLSPDRAGKARVEQFNGMPIILVTHVQPHPTLKGACLKTSRAVRLTQAGLEASTPAPSASCDTGFEDQKMFTGMFQW
;
A
#
# COMPACT_ATOMS: atom_id res chain seq x y z
N MET A 1 -5.32 0.38 65.63
CA MET A 1 -5.35 1.53 64.71
C MET A 1 -4.71 1.09 63.39
N SER A 2 -5.51 0.64 62.42
CA SER A 2 -5.01 0.15 61.11
C SER A 2 -5.14 1.25 60.07
N ARG A 3 -4.03 1.67 59.46
CA ARG A 3 -4.03 2.59 58.31
C ARG A 3 -4.04 1.76 57.03
N ALA A 4 -5.15 1.86 56.29
CA ALA A 4 -5.30 1.33 54.95
C ALA A 4 -4.38 2.08 53.98
N ALA A 5 -3.59 1.33 53.20
CA ALA A 5 -2.81 1.88 52.11
C ALA A 5 -3.69 1.95 50.85
N LEU A 6 -3.95 3.17 50.35
CA LEU A 6 -4.55 3.36 49.02
C LEU A 6 -3.48 3.12 47.96
N ALA A 7 -3.58 2.00 47.25
CA ALA A 7 -2.86 1.79 45.99
C ALA A 7 -3.65 2.49 44.86
N GLY A 8 -3.17 3.66 44.45
CA GLY A 8 -3.68 4.37 43.28
C GLY A 8 -3.19 3.69 42.00
N ALA A 9 -4.12 3.13 41.23
CA ALA A 9 -3.85 2.58 39.90
C ALA A 9 -3.60 3.74 38.92
N LEU A 10 -2.37 3.85 38.40
CA LEU A 10 -2.08 4.68 37.23
C LEU A 10 -2.70 4.03 35.99
N LEU A 11 -3.80 4.61 35.51
CA LEU A 11 -4.33 4.32 34.18
C LEU A 11 -3.44 5.02 33.15
N LEU A 12 -2.46 4.29 32.61
CA LEU A 12 -1.72 4.70 31.42
C LEU A 12 -2.69 4.70 30.24
N ALA A 13 -3.15 5.87 29.82
CA ALA A 13 -3.90 6.04 28.59
C ALA A 13 -2.97 5.78 27.41
N LEU A 14 -2.98 4.56 26.87
CA LEU A 14 -2.35 4.29 25.57
C LEU A 14 -3.15 5.03 24.51
N SER A 15 -2.57 6.09 23.96
CA SER A 15 -3.00 6.66 22.69
C SER A 15 -2.65 5.64 21.61
N ALA A 16 -3.56 4.72 21.30
CA ALA A 16 -3.41 3.88 20.12
C ALA A 16 -3.59 4.78 18.89
N CYS A 17 -2.48 5.29 18.36
CA CYS A 17 -2.46 5.75 16.97
C CYS A 17 -2.80 4.52 16.13
N ALA A 18 -4.00 4.49 15.55
CA ALA A 18 -4.35 3.49 14.56
C ALA A 18 -3.58 3.81 13.28
N ASP A 19 -2.30 3.47 13.25
CA ASP A 19 -1.55 3.38 12.00
C ASP A 19 -2.18 2.25 11.19
N ALA A 20 -2.71 2.58 10.01
CA ALA A 20 -3.20 1.56 9.09
C ALA A 20 -2.03 0.67 8.72
N GLU A 21 -2.14 -0.63 9.00
CA GLU A 21 -1.11 -1.61 8.65
C GLU A 21 -0.91 -1.61 7.13
N LEU A 22 0.34 -1.36 6.70
CA LEU A 22 0.68 -1.35 5.29
C LEU A 22 0.70 -2.78 4.77
N LEU A 23 -0.05 -3.03 3.68
CA LEU A 23 0.05 -4.27 2.94
C LEU A 23 1.28 -4.19 2.05
N THR A 24 2.33 -4.94 2.37
CA THR A 24 3.60 -4.89 1.64
C THR A 24 3.93 -6.18 0.91
N GLU A 25 3.15 -7.23 1.09
CA GLU A 25 3.41 -8.55 0.51
C GLU A 25 2.25 -9.05 -0.34
N ALA A 26 2.57 -9.66 -1.48
CA ALA A 26 1.65 -10.41 -2.33
C ALA A 26 2.37 -11.59 -3.00
N THR A 27 1.64 -12.38 -3.79
CA THR A 27 2.20 -13.47 -4.57
C THR A 27 1.84 -13.32 -6.04
N LEU A 28 2.84 -13.20 -6.92
CA LEU A 28 2.67 -13.15 -8.38
C LEU A 28 3.25 -14.42 -9.01
N ASP A 29 2.39 -15.21 -9.66
CA ASP A 29 2.71 -16.51 -10.25
C ASP A 29 3.45 -17.44 -9.28
N GLY A 30 2.92 -17.58 -8.07
CA GLY A 30 3.46 -18.46 -7.03
C GLY A 30 4.77 -17.98 -6.39
N GLN A 31 5.29 -16.83 -6.78
CA GLN A 31 6.47 -16.22 -6.15
C GLN A 31 6.09 -15.01 -5.31
N PRO A 32 6.68 -14.84 -4.12
CA PRO A 32 6.43 -13.68 -3.29
C PRO A 32 6.93 -12.40 -3.96
N VAL A 33 6.19 -11.33 -3.77
CA VAL A 33 6.61 -9.97 -4.07
C VAL A 33 6.52 -9.13 -2.80
N THR A 34 7.53 -8.28 -2.60
CA THR A 34 7.63 -7.43 -1.41
C THR A 34 7.83 -5.99 -1.81
N LEU A 35 7.02 -5.12 -1.24
CA LEU A 35 7.10 -3.68 -1.32
C LEU A 35 7.90 -3.16 -0.13
N ALA A 36 8.96 -2.43 -0.39
CA ALA A 36 9.85 -1.90 0.64
C ALA A 36 10.29 -0.48 0.33
N GLU A 37 10.77 0.20 1.37
CA GLU A 37 11.46 1.47 1.26
C GLU A 37 12.89 1.26 0.76
N ARG A 38 13.31 2.05 -0.21
CA ARG A 38 14.73 2.27 -0.55
C ARG A 38 14.96 3.71 -0.98
N ALA A 39 15.85 4.42 -0.29
CA ALA A 39 16.21 5.81 -0.57
C ALA A 39 15.00 6.77 -0.65
N GLY A 40 14.02 6.59 0.23
CA GLY A 40 12.78 7.33 0.32
C GLY A 40 11.70 6.91 -0.69
N GLN A 41 11.96 5.90 -1.51
CA GLN A 41 11.07 5.46 -2.59
C GLN A 41 10.49 4.06 -2.36
N CYS A 42 9.33 3.83 -2.95
CA CYS A 42 8.70 2.53 -3.00
C CYS A 42 9.34 1.66 -4.08
N VAL A 43 9.87 0.52 -3.66
CA VAL A 43 10.51 -0.46 -4.52
C VAL A 43 9.83 -1.80 -4.34
N LEU A 44 9.38 -2.40 -5.45
CA LEU A 44 8.82 -3.74 -5.48
C LEU A 44 9.93 -4.73 -5.85
N SER A 45 10.07 -5.82 -5.08
CA SER A 45 11.04 -6.88 -5.35
C SER A 45 10.36 -8.22 -5.54
N ARG A 46 10.89 -9.04 -6.44
CA ARG A 46 10.46 -10.42 -6.73
C ARG A 46 11.69 -11.25 -7.08
N GLY A 47 12.16 -12.08 -6.15
CA GLY A 47 13.47 -12.74 -6.28
C GLY A 47 14.57 -11.70 -6.47
N GLU A 48 15.42 -11.90 -7.50
CA GLU A 48 16.51 -10.96 -7.84
C GLU A 48 16.02 -9.71 -8.60
N GLN A 49 14.78 -9.69 -9.08
CA GLN A 49 14.24 -8.51 -9.77
C GLN A 49 13.81 -7.45 -8.76
N SER A 50 14.12 -6.19 -9.07
CA SER A 50 13.65 -5.04 -8.32
C SER A 50 13.17 -3.93 -9.26
N LEU A 51 12.08 -3.27 -8.90
CA LEU A 51 11.43 -2.22 -9.68
C LEU A 51 11.13 -1.03 -8.78
N ALA A 52 11.79 0.10 -9.04
CA ALA A 52 11.41 1.38 -8.46
C ALA A 52 10.09 1.86 -9.09
N LEU A 53 9.18 2.35 -8.27
CA LEU A 53 7.83 2.73 -8.70
C LEU A 53 7.66 4.25 -8.91
N ASP A 54 8.72 5.03 -8.71
CA ASP A 54 8.71 6.50 -8.68
C ASP A 54 7.64 7.09 -7.75
N MET A 55 7.41 6.42 -6.62
CA MET A 55 6.49 6.88 -5.57
C MET A 55 7.26 7.03 -4.27
N GLN A 56 6.93 8.05 -3.49
CA GLN A 56 7.50 8.24 -2.16
C GLN A 56 6.97 7.17 -1.21
N TRP A 57 7.83 6.70 -0.32
CA TRP A 57 7.41 5.88 0.82
C TRP A 57 6.62 6.74 1.83
N PRO A 58 5.57 6.23 2.51
CA PRO A 58 5.06 4.86 2.52
C PRO A 58 4.14 4.52 1.34
N CYS A 59 4.24 3.29 0.84
CA CYS A 59 3.26 2.72 -0.08
C CYS A 59 2.62 1.45 0.49
N SER A 60 1.41 1.15 0.02
CA SER A 60 0.67 -0.06 0.36
C SER A 60 0.09 -0.71 -0.89
N LEU A 61 -0.04 -2.02 -0.87
CA LEU A 61 -0.78 -2.80 -1.86
C LEU A 61 -2.29 -2.59 -1.63
N SER A 62 -3.05 -2.43 -2.72
CA SER A 62 -4.50 -2.33 -2.65
C SER A 62 -5.09 -3.65 -2.13
N PRO A 63 -6.01 -3.61 -1.16
CA PRO A 63 -6.60 -4.80 -0.59
C PRO A 63 -7.69 -5.40 -1.50
N ASP A 64 -7.91 -6.70 -1.34
CA ASP A 64 -9.12 -7.39 -1.75
C ASP A 64 -10.24 -7.15 -0.72
N ARG A 65 -11.41 -7.77 -0.93
CA ARG A 65 -12.54 -7.62 -0.01
C ARG A 65 -12.32 -8.26 1.36
N ALA A 66 -11.29 -9.09 1.52
CA ALA A 66 -10.89 -9.70 2.78
C ALA A 66 -9.75 -8.92 3.47
N GLY A 67 -9.30 -7.80 2.90
CA GLY A 67 -8.21 -6.99 3.45
C GLY A 67 -6.81 -7.52 3.14
N LYS A 68 -6.66 -8.51 2.27
CA LYS A 68 -5.35 -9.03 1.82
C LYS A 68 -4.91 -8.33 0.55
N ALA A 69 -3.62 -8.30 0.24
CA ALA A 69 -3.16 -7.71 -1.01
C ALA A 69 -3.84 -8.37 -2.23
N ARG A 70 -4.50 -7.55 -3.06
CA ARG A 70 -5.23 -8.02 -4.24
C ARG A 70 -4.27 -8.25 -5.40
N VAL A 71 -4.43 -9.42 -6.02
CA VAL A 71 -3.87 -9.73 -7.33
C VAL A 71 -5.01 -9.85 -8.33
N GLU A 72 -5.04 -8.94 -9.30
CA GLU A 72 -6.00 -8.93 -10.39
C GLU A 72 -5.43 -9.71 -11.59
N GLN A 73 -6.24 -10.54 -12.23
CA GLN A 73 -5.83 -11.27 -13.43
C GLN A 73 -6.45 -10.61 -14.66
N PHE A 74 -5.62 -10.19 -15.61
CA PHE A 74 -6.11 -9.56 -16.84
C PHE A 74 -5.19 -9.85 -18.03
N ASN A 75 -5.77 -10.26 -19.16
CA ASN A 75 -5.03 -10.69 -20.35
C ASN A 75 -3.90 -11.71 -20.07
N GLY A 76 -4.15 -12.63 -19.13
CA GLY A 76 -3.19 -13.67 -18.74
C GLY A 76 -2.01 -13.18 -17.90
N MET A 77 -2.02 -11.93 -17.44
CA MET A 77 -1.00 -11.37 -16.56
C MET A 77 -1.57 -11.07 -15.17
N PRO A 78 -0.86 -11.44 -14.09
CA PRO A 78 -1.23 -11.02 -12.75
C PRO A 78 -0.76 -9.58 -12.51
N ILE A 79 -1.62 -8.79 -11.88
CA ILE A 79 -1.45 -7.35 -11.69
C ILE A 79 -1.75 -7.01 -10.23
N ILE A 80 -0.86 -6.27 -9.59
CA ILE A 80 -1.10 -5.65 -8.29
C ILE A 80 -1.23 -4.14 -8.44
N LEU A 81 -1.87 -3.50 -7.48
CA LEU A 81 -2.00 -2.05 -7.42
C LEU A 81 -1.29 -1.53 -6.18
N VAL A 82 -0.35 -0.61 -6.38
CA VAL A 82 0.40 0.03 -5.30
C VAL A 82 -0.12 1.46 -5.15
N THR A 83 -0.31 1.90 -3.92
CA THR A 83 -0.84 3.23 -3.61
C THR A 83 0.05 3.94 -2.59
N HIS A 84 0.26 5.23 -2.82
CA HIS A 84 0.82 6.18 -1.86
C HIS A 84 -0.21 7.25 -1.57
N VAL A 85 -0.40 7.58 -0.28
CA VAL A 85 -1.26 8.69 0.15
C VAL A 85 -0.43 9.64 1.00
N GLN A 86 -0.54 10.93 0.70
CA GLN A 86 0.10 11.99 1.47
C GLN A 86 -0.89 13.12 1.78
N PRO A 87 -0.69 13.88 2.86
CA PRO A 87 -1.45 15.11 3.10
C PRO A 87 -1.33 16.08 1.91
N HIS A 88 -2.41 16.79 1.60
CA HIS A 88 -2.35 17.85 0.60
C HIS A 88 -1.46 18.99 1.11
N PRO A 89 -0.52 19.52 0.30
CA PRO A 89 0.48 20.48 0.77
C PRO A 89 -0.10 21.80 1.32
N THR A 90 -1.28 22.18 0.83
CA THR A 90 -1.90 23.49 1.14
C THR A 90 -3.34 23.40 1.68
N LEU A 91 -4.00 22.25 1.59
CA LEU A 91 -5.42 22.12 1.92
C LEU A 91 -5.55 21.23 3.15
N LYS A 92 -5.84 21.86 4.29
CA LYS A 92 -5.94 21.16 5.58
C LYS A 92 -7.05 20.10 5.51
N GLY A 93 -6.70 18.86 5.88
CA GLY A 93 -7.64 17.73 5.90
C GLY A 93 -7.89 17.07 4.54
N ALA A 94 -7.30 17.59 3.46
CA ALA A 94 -7.28 16.91 2.17
C ALA A 94 -6.01 16.07 2.02
N CYS A 95 -6.02 15.13 1.09
CA CYS A 95 -4.86 14.32 0.73
C CYS A 95 -4.64 14.32 -0.79
N LEU A 96 -3.50 13.79 -1.19
CA LEU A 96 -3.19 13.39 -2.54
C LEU A 96 -2.89 11.90 -2.52
N LYS A 97 -3.54 11.15 -3.40
CA LYS A 97 -3.27 9.74 -3.61
C LYS A 97 -2.64 9.55 -4.98
N THR A 98 -1.60 8.75 -5.05
CA THR A 98 -1.05 8.25 -6.31
C THR A 98 -1.15 6.74 -6.32
N SER A 99 -1.72 6.19 -7.38
CA SER A 99 -1.79 4.75 -7.61
C SER A 99 -0.95 4.37 -8.82
N ARG A 100 -0.30 3.20 -8.75
CA ARG A 100 0.49 2.64 -9.84
C ARG A 100 0.32 1.14 -9.86
N ALA A 101 -0.15 0.62 -10.98
CA ALA A 101 -0.29 -0.83 -11.17
C ALA A 101 1.04 -1.43 -11.58
N VAL A 102 1.28 -2.68 -11.20
CA VAL A 102 2.45 -3.46 -11.63
C VAL A 102 1.96 -4.80 -12.14
N ARG A 103 2.28 -5.11 -13.41
CA ARG A 103 1.98 -6.41 -14.03
C ARG A 103 3.23 -7.27 -14.10
N LEU A 104 3.07 -8.57 -14.02
CA LEU A 104 4.13 -9.52 -14.35
C LEU A 104 3.99 -9.91 -15.83
N THR A 105 5.03 -9.60 -16.61
CA THR A 105 5.14 -9.98 -18.02
C THR A 105 6.21 -11.06 -18.21
N GLN A 106 6.38 -11.53 -19.45
CA GLN A 106 7.51 -12.39 -19.80
C GLN A 106 8.88 -11.73 -19.57
N ALA A 107 8.96 -10.40 -19.66
CA ALA A 107 10.18 -9.63 -19.40
C ALA A 107 10.38 -9.30 -17.91
N GLY A 108 9.43 -9.67 -17.05
CA GLY A 108 9.42 -9.39 -15.62
C GLY A 108 8.38 -8.35 -15.21
N LEU A 109 8.57 -7.76 -14.03
CA LEU A 109 7.74 -6.69 -13.47
C LEU A 109 7.76 -5.43 -14.36
N GLU A 110 6.57 -4.91 -14.67
CA GLU A 110 6.38 -3.67 -15.42
C GLU A 110 5.37 -2.77 -14.69
N ALA A 111 5.74 -1.51 -14.43
CA ALA A 111 4.84 -0.54 -13.82
C ALA A 111 4.04 0.24 -14.87
N SER A 112 2.78 0.53 -14.56
CA SER A 112 1.90 1.39 -15.34
C SER A 112 2.34 2.85 -15.31
N THR A 113 1.64 3.72 -16.05
CA THR A 113 1.70 5.16 -15.76
C THR A 113 1.10 5.47 -14.39
N PRO A 114 1.62 6.44 -13.62
CA PRO A 114 1.00 6.85 -12.35
C PRO A 114 -0.40 7.45 -12.56
N ALA A 115 -1.34 7.15 -11.66
CA ALA A 115 -2.66 7.77 -11.59
C ALA A 115 -2.82 8.57 -10.30
N PRO A 116 -2.79 9.92 -10.36
CA PRO A 116 -3.13 10.75 -9.23
C PRO A 116 -4.65 10.78 -9.01
N SER A 117 -5.08 10.87 -7.76
CA SER A 117 -6.47 11.12 -7.38
C SER A 117 -6.55 11.99 -6.13
N ALA A 118 -7.68 12.67 -5.98
CA ALA A 118 -8.00 13.47 -4.79
C ALA A 118 -8.74 12.67 -3.69
N SER A 119 -8.91 11.36 -3.88
CA SER A 119 -9.52 10.48 -2.88
C SER A 119 -8.46 9.97 -1.92
N CYS A 120 -8.78 9.93 -0.62
CA CYS A 120 -7.93 9.32 0.41
C CYS A 120 -8.27 7.86 0.64
N ASP A 121 -9.26 7.31 -0.07
CA ASP A 121 -9.67 5.92 0.09
C ASP A 121 -8.56 4.98 -0.38
N THR A 122 -8.26 3.97 0.43
CA THR A 122 -7.28 2.90 0.16
C THR A 122 -7.92 1.52 0.28
N GLY A 123 -9.26 1.45 0.28
CA GLY A 123 -10.01 0.21 0.33
C GLY A 123 -10.03 -0.55 -1.00
N PHE A 124 -11.14 -1.27 -1.22
CA PHE A 124 -11.33 -2.07 -2.44
C PHE A 124 -11.51 -1.17 -3.66
N GLU A 125 -10.64 -1.35 -4.65
CA GLU A 125 -10.63 -0.54 -5.88
C GLU A 125 -11.39 -1.19 -7.05
N ASP A 126 -11.85 -0.36 -7.99
CA ASP A 126 -12.38 -0.84 -9.26
C ASP A 126 -11.30 -1.54 -10.10
N GLN A 127 -11.67 -2.55 -10.90
CA GLN A 127 -10.73 -3.31 -11.73
C GLN A 127 -9.94 -2.40 -12.70
N LYS A 128 -10.53 -1.29 -13.17
CA LYS A 128 -9.85 -0.35 -14.08
C LYS A 128 -8.64 0.32 -13.44
N MET A 129 -8.58 0.40 -12.11
CA MET A 129 -7.39 0.88 -11.41
C MET A 129 -6.21 -0.09 -11.54
N PHE A 130 -6.44 -1.36 -11.87
CA PHE A 130 -5.38 -2.32 -12.14
C PHE A 130 -5.01 -2.33 -13.63
N THR A 131 -5.98 -2.18 -14.52
CA THR A 131 -5.78 -2.48 -15.95
C THR A 131 -5.68 -1.25 -16.84
N GLY A 132 -6.36 -0.15 -16.50
CA GLY A 132 -6.54 1.00 -17.38
C GLY A 132 -5.34 1.92 -17.52
N MET A 133 -4.29 1.74 -16.71
CA MET A 133 -3.08 2.57 -16.71
C MET A 133 -1.94 2.03 -17.58
N PHE A 134 -2.15 0.89 -18.24
CA PHE A 134 -1.18 0.31 -19.17
C PHE A 134 -1.52 0.68 -20.62
N GLN A 135 -0.50 0.73 -21.47
CA GLN A 135 -0.69 0.64 -22.91
C GLN A 135 -0.86 -0.85 -23.27
N TRP A 136 -1.89 -1.15 -24.05
CA TRP A 136 -2.29 -2.50 -24.45
C TRP A 136 -2.13 -2.68 -25.96
#